data_AF-A0A7S0WT42-F1
#
_entry.id   AF-A0A7S0WT42-F1
#
_cell.length_a   1.000
_cell.length_b   1.000
_cell.length_c   1.000
_cell.angle_alpha   90.00
_cell.angle_beta   90.00
_cell.angle_gamma   90.00
#
_symmetry.space_group_name_H-M   'P 1'
#
loop_
_entity.id
_entity.type
_entity.pdbx_description
1 polymer ?
#
loop_
_entity_poly.entity_id
_entity_poly.type
_entity_poly.pdbx_seq_one_letter_code
_entity_poly.pdbx_strand_id
1 'polypeptide(L)'
;VPTVEEYCAQYVAARLTPQTCLAYLHRAVRHALHDLARRCVALAAGSLHALWAGDTAGLPPATLCEVLAHPDLAVCCEAQVAGCVARYLAATQVEGEDAVRALCAHIRLMYLDNATLHALGQPGVLAAGRHGIFGVLGAGGGLAVQPPAAGVP
;
A
#
# COMPACT_ATOMS: atom_id res chain seq x y z
N VAL A 1 -28.51 29.14 -1.93
CA VAL A 1 -28.65 27.82 -2.58
C VAL A 1 -27.25 27.24 -2.65
N PRO A 2 -27.00 26.06 -2.08
CA PRO A 2 -25.66 25.46 -2.16
C PRO A 2 -25.28 25.28 -3.63
N THR A 3 -24.02 25.54 -3.96
CA THR A 3 -23.56 25.34 -5.33
C THR A 3 -23.61 23.86 -5.68
N VAL A 4 -23.67 23.53 -6.98
CA VAL A 4 -23.64 22.13 -7.44
C VAL A 4 -22.40 21.40 -6.89
N GLU A 5 -21.30 22.12 -6.71
CA GLU A 5 -20.05 21.63 -6.13
C GLU A 5 -20.20 21.24 -4.65
N GLU A 6 -20.88 22.05 -3.84
CA GLU A 6 -21.16 21.73 -2.44
C GLU A 6 -22.04 20.49 -2.31
N TYR A 7 -23.05 20.36 -3.17
CA TYR A 7 -23.92 19.19 -3.20
C TYR A 7 -23.14 17.92 -3.58
N CYS A 8 -22.28 18.01 -4.59
CA CYS A 8 -21.38 16.92 -4.98
C CYS A 8 -20.41 16.54 -3.86
N ALA A 9 -19.83 17.52 -3.17
CA ALA A 9 -18.92 17.29 -2.06
C ALA A 9 -19.63 16.61 -0.88
N GLN A 10 -20.85 17.02 -0.54
CA GLN A 10 -21.67 16.38 0.49
C GLN A 10 -22.07 14.96 0.10
N TYR A 11 -22.47 14.75 -1.16
CA TYR A 11 -22.84 13.44 -1.67
C TYR A 11 -21.66 12.45 -1.63
N VAL A 12 -20.46 12.90 -2.00
CA VAL A 12 -19.25 12.09 -1.93
C VAL A 12 -18.86 11.84 -0.48
N ALA A 13 -18.94 12.85 0.40
CA ALA A 13 -18.65 12.70 1.82
C ALA A 13 -19.58 11.66 2.49
N ALA A 14 -20.87 11.64 2.14
CA ALA A 14 -21.84 10.67 2.67
C ALA A 14 -21.59 9.23 2.20
N ARG A 15 -20.83 9.04 1.11
CA ARG A 15 -20.51 7.73 0.53
C ARG A 15 -19.04 7.33 0.68
N LEU A 16 -18.27 8.13 1.40
CA LEU A 16 -16.87 7.86 1.68
C LEU A 16 -16.78 6.75 2.72
N THR A 17 -16.38 5.57 2.28
CA THR A 17 -16.19 4.40 3.14
C THR A 17 -14.77 3.87 2.96
N PRO A 18 -14.22 3.11 3.92
CA PRO A 18 -12.92 2.46 3.75
C PRO A 18 -12.85 1.60 2.47
N GLN A 19 -13.96 1.00 2.04
CA GLN A 19 -13.98 0.17 0.83
C GLN A 19 -13.92 0.99 -0.46
N THR A 20 -14.54 2.18 -0.47
CA THR A 20 -14.63 3.03 -1.66
C THR A 20 -13.56 4.11 -1.73
N CYS A 21 -12.82 4.32 -0.63
CA CYS A 21 -11.86 5.41 -0.48
C CYS A 21 -10.76 5.39 -1.53
N LEU A 22 -10.17 4.24 -1.84
CA LEU A 22 -9.13 4.15 -2.89
C LEU A 22 -9.66 4.58 -4.25
N ALA A 23 -10.86 4.09 -4.63
CA ALA A 23 -11.47 4.45 -5.91
C ALA A 23 -11.78 5.97 -5.99
N TYR A 24 -12.24 6.58 -4.90
CA TYR A 24 -12.44 8.02 -4.83
C TYR A 24 -11.12 8.80 -4.81
N LEU A 25 -10.08 8.29 -4.17
CA LEU A 25 -8.75 8.88 -4.15
C LEU A 25 -8.14 8.90 -5.56
N HIS A 26 -8.23 7.80 -6.31
CA HIS A 26 -7.82 7.75 -7.71
C HIS A 26 -8.51 8.82 -8.56
N ARG A 27 -9.83 8.94 -8.42
CA ARG A 27 -10.61 9.95 -9.14
C ARG A 27 -10.24 11.36 -8.69
N ALA A 28 -10.03 11.57 -7.40
CA ALA A 28 -9.64 12.87 -6.85
C ALA A 28 -8.29 13.32 -7.40
N VAL A 29 -7.31 12.42 -7.43
CA VAL A 29 -5.98 12.72 -8.00
C VAL A 29 -6.08 12.98 -9.51
N ARG A 30 -6.82 12.15 -10.25
CA ARG A 30 -6.98 12.31 -11.71
C ARG A 30 -7.66 13.62 -12.10
N HIS A 31 -8.59 14.11 -11.28
CA HIS A 31 -9.34 15.35 -11.55
C HIS A 31 -8.84 16.55 -10.72
N ALA A 32 -7.68 16.44 -10.05
CA ALA A 32 -7.10 17.48 -9.19
C ALA A 32 -8.07 18.02 -8.10
N LEU A 33 -8.91 17.15 -7.54
CA LEU A 33 -9.84 17.49 -6.45
C LEU A 33 -9.12 17.41 -5.09
N HIS A 34 -8.34 18.43 -4.77
CA HIS A 34 -7.46 18.45 -3.59
C HIS A 34 -8.20 18.26 -2.25
N ASP A 35 -9.39 18.83 -2.08
CA ASP A 35 -10.16 18.68 -0.85
C ASP A 35 -10.67 17.26 -0.64
N LEU A 36 -11.11 16.61 -1.73
CA LEU A 36 -11.54 15.23 -1.69
C LEU A 36 -10.34 14.30 -1.45
N ALA A 37 -9.21 14.55 -2.12
CA ALA A 37 -7.98 13.80 -1.91
C ALA A 37 -7.53 13.85 -0.45
N ARG A 38 -7.53 15.03 0.18
CA ARG A 38 -7.18 15.18 1.61
C ARG A 38 -8.08 14.36 2.53
N ARG A 39 -9.39 14.37 2.29
CA ARG A 39 -10.35 13.57 3.08
C ARG A 39 -10.16 12.07 2.88
N CYS A 40 -9.90 11.65 1.64
CA CYS A 40 -9.57 10.26 1.33
C CYS A 40 -8.25 9.84 1.98
N VAL A 41 -7.21 10.69 2.00
CA VAL A 41 -5.93 10.41 2.65
C VAL A 41 -6.10 10.25 4.17
N ALA A 42 -6.86 11.15 4.81
CA ALA A 42 -7.12 11.06 6.25
C ALA A 42 -7.91 9.78 6.61
N LEU A 43 -8.95 9.46 5.83
CA LEU A 43 -9.69 8.21 6.00
C LEU A 43 -8.77 7.00 5.73
N ALA A 44 -7.86 7.12 4.75
CA ALA A 44 -6.93 6.06 4.42
C ALA A 44 -5.91 5.78 5.52
N ALA A 45 -5.40 6.83 6.15
CA ALA A 45 -4.52 6.73 7.30
C ALA A 45 -5.23 6.05 8.49
N GLY A 46 -6.50 6.39 8.74
CA GLY A 46 -7.28 5.83 9.86
C GLY A 46 -7.75 4.39 9.68
N SER A 47 -7.85 3.88 8.45
CA SER A 47 -8.27 2.50 8.17
C SER A 47 -7.25 1.73 7.32
N LEU A 48 -5.96 2.00 7.54
CA LEU A 48 -4.86 1.50 6.73
C LEU A 48 -4.96 -0.02 6.51
N HIS A 49 -5.18 -0.80 7.57
CA HIS A 49 -5.30 -2.26 7.51
C HIS A 49 -6.31 -2.75 6.46
N ALA A 50 -7.48 -2.13 6.37
CA ALA A 50 -8.58 -2.61 5.53
C ALA A 50 -8.39 -2.20 4.07
N LEU A 51 -7.71 -1.08 3.85
CA LEU A 51 -7.51 -0.49 2.53
C LEU A 51 -6.44 -1.20 1.72
N TRP A 52 -5.32 -1.57 2.36
CA TRP A 52 -4.25 -2.29 1.68
C TRP A 52 -4.50 -3.79 1.57
N ALA A 53 -5.74 -4.24 1.73
CA ALA A 53 -6.18 -5.48 1.12
C ALA A 53 -6.63 -5.26 -0.34
N GLY A 54 -7.10 -4.05 -0.68
CA GLY A 54 -7.65 -3.69 -2.00
C GLY A 54 -6.60 -3.42 -3.08
N ASP A 55 -7.06 -3.11 -4.30
CA ASP A 55 -6.19 -2.77 -5.43
C ASP A 55 -5.68 -1.33 -5.30
N THR A 56 -4.36 -1.17 -5.36
CA THR A 56 -3.66 0.12 -5.22
C THR A 56 -2.91 0.49 -6.48
N ALA A 57 -3.10 -0.29 -7.56
CA ALA A 57 -2.46 -0.07 -8.84
C ALA A 57 -2.94 1.26 -9.46
N GLY A 58 -1.98 2.13 -9.80
CA GLY A 58 -2.23 3.40 -10.49
C GLY A 58 -2.41 4.63 -9.58
N LEU A 59 -2.21 4.49 -8.26
CA LEU A 59 -2.01 5.64 -7.39
C LEU A 59 -0.62 6.23 -7.67
N PRO A 60 -0.42 7.55 -7.56
CA PRO A 60 0.92 8.11 -7.63
C PRO A 60 1.68 7.86 -6.32
N PRO A 61 3.02 7.70 -6.39
CA PRO A 61 3.85 7.45 -5.21
C PRO A 61 3.78 8.59 -4.20
N ALA A 62 3.62 9.84 -4.66
CA ALA A 62 3.46 11.00 -3.80
C ALA A 62 2.24 10.87 -2.86
N THR A 63 1.12 10.37 -3.38
CA THR A 63 -0.10 10.18 -2.57
C THR A 63 0.07 9.09 -1.53
N LEU A 64 0.84 8.04 -1.84
CA LEU A 64 1.19 7.02 -0.85
C LEU A 64 2.08 7.60 0.25
N CYS A 65 3.08 8.41 -0.10
CA CYS A 65 3.90 9.11 0.89
C CYS A 65 3.04 9.99 1.82
N GLU A 66 2.05 10.71 1.28
CA GLU A 66 1.13 11.53 2.07
C GLU A 66 0.32 10.70 3.09
N VAL A 67 -0.14 9.51 2.70
CA VAL A 67 -0.84 8.59 3.61
C VAL A 67 0.11 8.08 4.70
N LEU A 68 1.32 7.66 4.34
CA LEU A 68 2.31 7.13 5.28
C LEU A 68 2.91 8.20 6.21
N ALA A 69 2.89 9.47 5.80
CA ALA A 69 3.33 10.61 6.60
C ALA A 69 2.23 11.17 7.51
N HIS A 70 0.99 10.66 7.42
CA HIS A 70 -0.14 11.23 8.14
C HIS A 70 -0.01 11.02 9.66
N PRO A 71 -0.30 12.03 10.51
CA PRO A 71 -0.16 11.91 11.96
C PRO A 71 -1.10 10.87 12.58
N ASP A 72 -2.30 10.72 12.01
CA ASP A 72 -3.32 9.77 12.45
C ASP A 72 -3.19 8.38 11.79
N LEU A 73 -1.97 7.99 11.40
CA LEU A 73 -1.72 6.69 10.79
C LEU A 73 -2.02 5.56 11.79
N ALA A 74 -3.13 4.85 11.56
CA ALA A 74 -3.56 3.73 12.38
C ALA A 74 -2.90 2.43 11.87
N VAL A 75 -1.72 2.13 12.40
CA VAL A 75 -0.98 0.88 12.15
C VAL A 75 -0.82 0.07 13.42
N CYS A 76 -1.00 -1.25 13.31
CA CYS A 76 -0.78 -2.17 14.43
C CYS A 76 0.71 -2.49 14.61
N CYS A 77 1.45 -2.57 13.51
CA CYS A 77 2.89 -2.83 13.53
C CYS A 77 3.58 -2.30 12.27
N GLU A 78 4.89 -2.08 12.38
CA GLU A 78 5.71 -1.58 11.27
C GLU A 78 5.80 -2.58 10.10
N ALA A 79 5.64 -3.88 10.39
CA ALA A 79 5.58 -4.91 9.35
C ALA A 79 4.40 -4.69 8.38
N GLN A 80 3.29 -4.07 8.83
CA GLN A 80 2.17 -3.70 7.94
C GLN A 80 2.58 -2.58 6.98
N VAL A 81 3.35 -1.59 7.47
CA VAL A 81 3.87 -0.49 6.64
C VAL A 81 4.82 -1.04 5.58
N ALA A 82 5.76 -1.89 6.00
CA ALA A 82 6.70 -2.55 5.09
C ALA A 82 5.98 -3.41 4.03
N GLY A 83 5.02 -4.24 4.45
CA GLY A 83 4.23 -5.07 3.53
C GLY A 83 3.40 -4.23 2.55
N CYS A 84 2.85 -3.11 3.02
CA CYS A 84 2.13 -2.15 2.19
C CYS A 84 3.03 -1.55 1.10
N VAL A 85 4.19 -1.02 1.48
CA VAL A 85 5.15 -0.43 0.53
C VAL A 85 5.64 -1.48 -0.47
N ALA A 86 6.00 -2.67 -0.01
CA ALA A 86 6.45 -3.76 -0.90
C ALA A 86 5.36 -4.16 -1.91
N ARG A 87 4.10 -4.30 -1.47
CA ARG A 87 2.98 -4.66 -2.34
C ARG A 87 2.67 -3.56 -3.37
N TYR A 88 2.73 -2.29 -2.95
CA TYR A 88 2.53 -1.16 -3.85
C TYR A 88 3.63 -1.08 -4.92
N LEU A 89 4.90 -1.21 -4.53
CA LEU A 89 6.04 -1.17 -5.45
C LEU A 89 5.94 -2.29 -6.49
N ALA A 90 5.52 -3.48 -6.07
CA ALA A 90 5.29 -4.59 -6.96
C ALA A 90 4.12 -4.38 -7.94
N ALA A 91 3.03 -3.74 -7.48
CA ALA A 91 1.84 -3.52 -8.30
C ALA A 91 2.03 -2.39 -9.33
N THR A 92 2.72 -1.32 -8.94
CA THR A 92 2.80 -0.07 -9.72
C THR A 92 4.06 0.00 -10.58
N GLN A 93 5.06 -0.86 -10.34
CA GLN A 93 6.37 -0.83 -11.02
C GLN A 93 6.93 0.59 -11.12
N VAL A 94 7.06 1.25 -9.96
CA VAL A 94 7.45 2.67 -9.89
C VAL A 94 8.79 2.90 -10.60
N GLU A 95 8.76 3.57 -11.75
CA GLU A 95 9.94 3.96 -12.51
C GLU A 95 10.58 5.19 -11.86
N GLY A 96 11.46 4.97 -10.88
CA GLY A 96 12.21 6.06 -10.25
C GLY A 96 12.81 5.65 -8.92
N GLU A 97 14.14 5.53 -8.87
CA GLU A 97 14.86 5.14 -7.66
C GLU A 97 14.58 6.10 -6.49
N ASP A 98 14.42 7.41 -6.78
CA ASP A 98 14.11 8.43 -5.78
C ASP A 98 12.72 8.25 -5.16
N ALA A 99 11.71 7.88 -5.96
CA ALA A 99 10.36 7.64 -5.46
C ALA A 99 10.29 6.37 -4.61
N VAL A 100 11.02 5.32 -5.00
CA VAL A 100 11.18 4.10 -4.21
C VAL A 100 11.87 4.42 -2.88
N ARG A 101 12.96 5.20 -2.91
CA ARG A 101 13.70 5.60 -1.72
C ARG A 101 12.85 6.43 -0.77
N ALA A 102 12.06 7.38 -1.28
CA ALA A 102 11.16 8.18 -0.47
C ALA A 102 10.11 7.33 0.25
N LEU A 103 9.53 6.33 -0.44
CA LEU A 103 8.58 5.40 0.16
C LEU A 103 9.23 4.51 1.23
N CYS A 104 10.42 3.98 0.95
CA CYS A 104 11.16 3.16 1.90
C CYS A 104 11.64 3.95 3.13
N ALA A 105 11.84 5.27 3.02
CA ALA A 105 12.24 6.11 4.14
C ALA A 105 11.16 6.21 5.24
N HIS A 106 9.90 5.91 4.92
CA HIS A 106 8.82 5.83 5.90
C HIS A 106 8.84 4.54 6.72
N ILE A 107 9.60 3.52 6.29
CA ILE A 107 9.72 2.24 7.01
C ILE A 107 10.76 2.36 8.11
N ARG A 108 10.34 2.21 9.36
CA ARG A 108 11.23 2.21 10.51
C ARG A 108 11.84 0.83 10.72
N LEU A 109 12.92 0.55 10.00
CA LEU A 109 13.64 -0.74 10.02
C LEU A 109 13.98 -1.25 11.43
N MET A 110 14.18 -0.36 12.41
CA MET A 110 14.49 -0.70 13.81
C MET A 110 13.36 -1.45 14.54
N TYR A 111 12.13 -1.36 14.04
CA TYR A 111 10.96 -2.03 14.61
C TYR A 111 10.50 -3.24 13.79
N LEU A 112 11.24 -3.62 12.75
CA LEU A 112 11.00 -4.84 12.01
C LEU A 112 11.69 -6.03 12.65
N ASP A 113 11.08 -7.19 12.50
CA ASP A 113 11.68 -8.47 12.79
C ASP A 113 12.72 -8.86 11.72
N ASN A 114 13.70 -9.68 12.13
CA ASN A 114 14.79 -10.10 11.26
C ASN A 114 14.31 -10.85 10.00
N ALA A 115 13.17 -11.55 10.07
CA ALA A 115 12.61 -12.25 8.92
C ALA A 115 12.09 -11.26 7.86
N THR A 116 11.36 -10.22 8.27
CA THR A 116 10.89 -9.17 7.36
C THR A 116 12.04 -8.33 6.80
N LEU A 117 13.07 -8.03 7.60
CA LEU A 117 14.29 -7.36 7.13
C LEU A 117 15.03 -8.18 6.07
N HIS A 118 15.16 -9.49 6.30
CA HIS A 118 15.79 -10.39 5.33
C HIS A 118 14.96 -10.47 4.04
N ALA A 119 13.63 -10.51 4.13
CA ALA A 119 12.75 -10.50 2.96
C ALA A 119 12.88 -9.21 2.14
N LEU A 120 12.97 -8.04 2.79
CA LEU A 120 13.16 -6.76 2.12
C LEU A 120 14.54 -6.63 1.46
N GLY A 121 15.57 -7.25 2.04
CA GLY A 121 16.93 -7.26 1.51
C GLY A 121 17.16 -8.18 0.32
N GLN A 122 16.20 -9.05 -0.01
CA GLN A 122 16.34 -9.95 -1.16
C GLN A 122 16.11 -9.20 -2.49
N PRO A 123 17.08 -9.27 -3.43
CA PRO A 123 16.93 -8.65 -4.74
C PRO A 123 15.76 -9.32 -5.47
N GLY A 124 14.70 -8.55 -5.69
CA GLY A 124 13.49 -9.02 -6.35
C GLY A 124 12.23 -8.95 -5.50
N VAL A 125 12.26 -8.86 -4.17
CA VAL A 125 11.01 -8.79 -3.38
C VAL A 125 10.28 -7.46 -3.60
N LEU A 126 11.03 -6.36 -3.75
CA LEU A 126 10.48 -5.06 -4.16
C LEU A 126 10.11 -4.98 -5.66
N ALA A 127 10.53 -5.97 -6.47
CA ALA A 127 10.30 -6.01 -7.92
C ALA A 127 9.35 -7.13 -8.39
N ALA A 128 9.05 -8.14 -7.55
CA ALA A 128 8.46 -9.42 -7.93
C ALA A 128 7.18 -9.78 -7.15
N GLY A 129 6.41 -8.80 -6.66
CA GLY A 129 5.09 -9.08 -6.08
C GLY A 129 4.01 -9.42 -7.12
N ARG A 130 4.35 -10.17 -8.18
CA ARG A 130 3.36 -10.82 -9.05
C ARG A 130 2.80 -12.12 -8.46
N HIS A 131 3.42 -12.70 -7.42
CA HIS A 131 2.93 -13.93 -6.79
C HIS A 131 3.15 -13.95 -5.28
N GLY A 132 2.20 -13.42 -4.50
CA GLY A 132 1.78 -13.97 -3.20
C GLY A 132 2.81 -14.34 -2.12
N ILE A 133 3.92 -13.61 -1.92
CA ILE A 133 4.91 -13.97 -0.88
C ILE A 133 4.56 -13.42 0.52
N PHE A 134 3.71 -12.39 0.63
CA PHE A 134 3.25 -11.87 1.94
C PHE A 134 2.06 -12.65 2.53
N GLY A 135 1.90 -13.93 2.16
CA GLY A 135 0.94 -14.86 2.75
C GLY A 135 1.51 -15.69 3.91
N VAL A 136 2.80 -15.58 4.23
CA VAL A 136 3.47 -16.42 5.25
C VAL A 136 3.84 -15.60 6.49
N LEU A 137 2.84 -14.99 7.12
CA LEU A 137 2.98 -14.53 8.51
C LEU A 137 1.74 -14.85 9.38
N GLY A 138 0.87 -15.75 8.90
CA GLY A 138 -0.33 -16.14 9.62
C GLY A 138 -0.88 -17.50 9.20
N ALA A 139 -0.08 -18.57 9.29
CA ALA A 139 -0.57 -19.94 9.51
C ALA A 139 0.62 -20.89 9.65
N GLY A 140 0.70 -21.60 10.77
CA GLY A 140 1.54 -22.78 10.86
C GLY A 140 1.11 -23.83 9.84
N GLY A 141 2.05 -24.39 9.08
CA GLY A 141 1.76 -25.45 8.14
C GLY A 141 2.90 -25.79 7.19
N GLY A 142 3.72 -26.76 7.59
CA GLY A 142 4.34 -27.79 6.73
C GLY A 142 5.19 -27.35 5.52
N LEU A 143 6.51 -27.55 5.65
CA LEU A 143 7.45 -27.72 4.54
C LEU A 143 6.92 -28.70 3.47
N ALA A 144 6.96 -28.29 2.21
CA ALA A 144 7.18 -29.20 1.09
C ALA A 144 8.23 -28.57 0.16
N VAL A 145 9.50 -28.82 0.49
CA VAL A 145 10.64 -28.53 -0.40
C VAL A 145 10.72 -29.66 -1.42
N GLN A 146 10.46 -29.36 -2.69
CA GLN A 146 10.68 -30.28 -3.79
C GLN A 146 12.07 -30.01 -4.39
N PRO A 147 13.00 -30.98 -4.42
CA PRO A 147 14.32 -30.79 -5.01
C PRO A 147 14.28 -30.87 -6.55
N PRO A 148 15.24 -30.24 -7.27
CA PRO A 148 15.28 -30.21 -8.73
C PRO A 148 15.65 -31.57 -9.32
N ALA A 149 14.97 -31.93 -10.41
CA ALA A 149 15.15 -33.16 -11.15
C ALA A 149 16.53 -33.21 -11.83
N ALA A 150 17.42 -34.08 -11.35
CA ALA A 150 18.56 -34.56 -12.10
C ALA A 150 18.13 -35.81 -12.89
N GLY A 151 18.26 -35.76 -14.21
CA GLY A 151 17.94 -36.88 -15.09
C GLY A 151 18.59 -36.72 -16.46
N VAL A 152 19.86 -37.12 -16.57
CA VAL A 152 20.47 -37.60 -17.82
C VAL A 152 20.27 -39.13 -17.84
N PRO A 153 19.99 -39.70 -19.01
CA PRO A 153 21.08 -40.34 -19.75
C PRO A 153 21.23 -39.84 -21.19
#